data_AF-A0A3P1UU13-F1
#
_entry.id   AF-A0A3P1UU13-F1
#
_cell.length_a   1.000
_cell.length_b   1.000
_cell.length_c   1.000
_cell.angle_alpha   90.00
_cell.angle_beta   90.00
_cell.angle_gamma   90.00
#
_symmetry.space_group_name_H-M   'P 1'
#
loop_
_entity.id
_entity.type
_entity.pdbx_description
1 polymer ?
#
loop_
_entity_poly.entity_id
_entity_poly.type
_entity_poly.pdbx_seq_one_letter_code
_entity_poly.pdbx_strand_id
1 'polypeptide(L)' 'MSNTPHTLGEEFPGQIEAIHALKAKDARFARILEEYDAINDRIHLAETKITPLSQEEETLLRKQRLAIKDTIAEALASA' A
#
# COMPACT_ATOMS: atom_id res chain seq x y z
N MET A 1 4.32 6.16 -17.15
CA MET A 1 3.73 6.66 -15.90
C MET A 1 2.65 5.67 -15.51
N SER A 2 2.81 4.99 -14.38
CA SER A 2 1.74 4.12 -13.86
C SER A 2 0.67 5.05 -13.28
N ASN A 3 -0.54 5.04 -13.85
CA ASN A 3 -1.68 5.78 -13.30
C ASN A 3 -2.35 5.02 -12.14
N THR A 4 -1.59 4.18 -11.43
CA THR A 4 -2.09 3.45 -10.27
C THR A 4 -2.33 4.47 -9.15
N PRO A 5 -3.57 4.70 -8.72
CA PRO A 5 -3.86 5.64 -7.64
C PRO A 5 -3.39 5.08 -6.30
N HIS A 6 -3.34 5.90 -5.26
CA HIS A 6 -2.96 5.51 -3.89
C HIS A 6 -1.52 5.00 -3.80
N THR A 7 -0.61 5.62 -4.52
CA THR A 7 0.82 5.31 -4.36
C THR A 7 1.31 5.72 -2.98
N LEU A 8 2.37 5.08 -2.48
CA LEU A 8 2.97 5.44 -1.18
C LEU A 8 3.35 6.93 -1.08
N GLY A 9 3.71 7.57 -2.20
CA GLY A 9 4.04 9.00 -2.22
C GLY A 9 2.83 9.92 -2.07
N GLU A 10 1.66 9.49 -2.53
CA GLU A 10 0.40 10.21 -2.34
C GLU A 10 -0.14 10.03 -0.91
N GLU A 11 0.02 8.83 -0.36
CA GLU A 11 -0.50 8.46 0.95
C GLU A 11 0.38 8.96 2.10
N PHE A 12 1.70 9.06 1.88
CA PHE A 12 2.68 9.51 2.86
C PHE A 12 3.52 10.67 2.31
N PRO A 13 2.90 11.84 2.07
CA PRO A 13 3.59 12.97 1.46
C PRO A 13 4.76 13.44 2.34
N GLY A 14 5.92 13.61 1.73
CA GLY A 14 7.14 14.04 2.42
C GLY A 14 7.85 12.96 3.25
N GLN A 15 7.33 11.72 3.28
CA GLN A 15 7.93 10.62 4.05
C GLN A 15 8.61 9.56 3.17
N ILE A 16 8.67 9.78 1.86
CA ILE A 16 9.27 8.84 0.90
C ILE A 16 10.73 8.50 1.24
N GLU A 17 11.54 9.47 1.64
CA GLU A 17 12.93 9.21 2.04
C GLU A 17 13.00 8.32 3.29
N ALA A 18 12.14 8.57 4.29
CA ALA A 18 12.05 7.75 5.49
C ALA A 18 11.59 6.32 5.17
N ILE A 19 10.60 6.17 4.29
CA ILE A 19 10.13 4.88 3.78
C ILE A 19 11.28 4.11 3.09
N HIS A 20 12.05 4.78 2.23
CA HIS A 20 13.21 4.14 1.57
C HIS A 20 14.30 3.72 2.57
N ALA A 21 14.60 4.58 3.56
CA ALA A 21 15.57 4.27 4.61
C ALA A 21 15.11 3.08 5.48
N LEU A 22 13.84 3.06 5.88
CA LEU A 22 13.21 1.96 6.60
C LEU A 22 13.22 0.66 5.80
N LYS A 23 12.85 0.72 4.51
CA LYS A 23 12.87 -0.43 3.60
C LYS A 23 14.26 -1.05 3.50
N ALA A 24 15.31 -0.24 3.50
CA ALA A 24 16.69 -0.72 3.43
C ALA A 24 17.18 -1.36 4.74
N LYS A 25 16.69 -0.90 5.90
CA LYS A 25 17.13 -1.38 7.23
C LYS A 25 16.26 -2.49 7.82
N ASP A 26 14.99 -2.60 7.42
CA ASP A 26 14.02 -3.53 7.99
C ASP A 26 13.35 -4.39 6.90
N ALA A 27 13.73 -5.67 6.86
CA ALA A 27 13.16 -6.65 5.93
C ALA A 27 11.68 -6.93 6.18
N ARG A 28 11.17 -6.76 7.40
CA ARG A 28 9.74 -6.86 7.70
C ARG A 28 9.00 -5.68 7.10
N PHE A 29 9.54 -4.47 7.24
CA PHE A 29 8.96 -3.28 6.62
C PHE A 29 8.96 -3.38 5.10
N ALA A 30 10.02 -3.90 4.50
CA ALA A 30 10.07 -4.14 3.05
C ALA A 30 8.91 -5.05 2.58
N ARG A 31 8.62 -6.13 3.31
CA ARG A 31 7.47 -7.01 3.01
C ARG A 31 6.12 -6.32 3.15
N ILE A 32 5.96 -5.44 4.14
CA ILE A 32 4.74 -4.66 4.33
C ILE A 32 4.49 -3.74 3.13
N LEU A 33 5.54 -3.11 2.59
CA LEU A 33 5.41 -2.29 1.37
C LEU A 33 5.08 -3.12 0.13
N GLU A 34 5.67 -4.30 -0.02
CA GLU A 34 5.34 -5.23 -1.11
C GLU A 34 3.88 -5.70 -1.03
N GLU A 35 3.38 -5.98 0.18
CA GLU A 35 1.98 -6.34 0.40
C GLU A 35 1.04 -5.16 0.09
N TYR A 36 1.44 -3.94 0.48
CA TYR A 36 0.71 -2.72 0.12
C TYR A 36 0.55 -2.58 -1.40
N ASP A 37 1.66 -2.68 -2.14
CA ASP A 37 1.69 -2.54 -3.60
C ASP A 37 0.82 -3.63 -4.25
N ALA A 38 0.94 -4.88 -3.81
CA ALA A 38 0.15 -5.99 -4.33
C ALA A 38 -1.36 -5.82 -4.11
N ILE A 39 -1.78 -5.35 -2.93
CA ILE A 39 -3.20 -5.09 -2.64
C ILE A 39 -3.69 -3.89 -3.45
N ASN A 40 -2.89 -2.84 -3.56
CA ASN A 40 -3.26 -1.66 -4.32
C ASN A 40 -3.45 -1.97 -5.81
N ASP A 41 -2.57 -2.78 -6.39
CA ASP A 41 -2.68 -3.25 -7.77
C ASP A 41 -3.94 -4.08 -7.97
N ARG A 42 -4.27 -4.99 -7.04
CA ARG A 42 -5.51 -5.78 -7.12
C ARG A 42 -6.76 -4.92 -7.07
N ILE A 43 -6.79 -3.90 -6.20
CA ILE A 43 -7.90 -2.94 -6.13
C ILE A 43 -7.98 -2.15 -7.44
N HIS A 44 -6.86 -1.67 -7.96
CA HIS A 44 -6.85 -0.92 -9.21
C HIS A 44 -7.33 -1.75 -10.40
N LEU A 45 -6.93 -3.02 -10.50
CA LEU A 45 -7.41 -3.96 -11.52
C LEU A 45 -8.93 -4.21 -11.41
N ALA A 46 -9.46 -4.25 -10.19
CA ALA A 46 -10.90 -4.38 -9.95
C ALA A 46 -11.66 -3.10 -10.35
N GLU A 47 -11.16 -1.93 -9.95
CA GLU A 47 -11.76 -0.62 -10.25
C GLU A 47 -11.75 -0.30 -11.76
N THR A 48 -10.69 -0.71 -12.45
CA THR A 48 -10.56 -0.59 -13.92
C THR A 48 -11.33 -1.67 -14.69
N LYS A 49 -12.04 -2.56 -13.99
CA LYS A 49 -12.82 -3.67 -14.56
C LYS A 49 -11.99 -4.65 -15.41
N ILE A 50 -10.67 -4.67 -15.21
CA ILE A 50 -9.77 -5.64 -15.86
C ILE A 50 -9.90 -7.00 -15.18
N THR A 51 -9.88 -7.01 -13.85
CA THR A 51 -10.13 -8.19 -13.01
C THR A 51 -11.25 -7.87 -12.04
N PRO A 52 -12.51 -7.90 -12.49
CA PRO A 52 -13.64 -7.56 -11.62
C PRO A 52 -13.71 -8.53 -10.45
N LEU A 53 -13.81 -7.98 -9.25
CA LEU A 53 -14.02 -8.73 -8.02
C LEU A 53 -15.46 -8.55 -7.55
N SER A 54 -15.93 -9.43 -6.67
CA SER A 54 -17.18 -9.18 -5.97
C SER A 54 -17.04 -7.94 -5.06
N GLN A 55 -18.16 -7.27 -4.76
CA GLN A 55 -18.15 -6.14 -3.83
C GLN A 55 -17.61 -6.50 -2.45
N GLU A 56 -17.84 -7.74 -2.00
CA GLU A 56 -17.32 -8.25 -0.73
C GLU A 56 -15.79 -8.35 -0.76
N GLU A 57 -15.21 -8.93 -1.81
CA GLU A 57 -13.76 -9.03 -1.99
C GLU A 57 -13.10 -7.65 -2.12
N GLU A 58 -13.68 -6.75 -2.89
CA GLU A 58 -13.19 -5.37 -3.05
C GLU A 58 -13.21 -4.63 -1.70
N THR A 59 -14.25 -4.82 -0.90
CA THR A 59 -14.35 -4.25 0.45
C THR A 59 -13.29 -4.82 1.38
N LEU A 60 -13.03 -6.12 1.31
CA LEU A 60 -11.98 -6.77 2.10
C LEU A 60 -10.59 -6.24 1.72
N LEU A 61 -10.30 -6.12 0.43
CA LEU A 61 -9.03 -5.57 -0.04
C LEU A 61 -8.84 -4.11 0.41
N ARG A 62 -9.88 -3.27 0.32
CA ARG A 62 -9.81 -1.88 0.81
C ARG A 62 -9.53 -1.81 2.31
N LYS A 63 -10.15 -2.69 3.11
CA LYS A 63 -9.88 -2.79 4.56
C LYS A 63 -8.44 -3.24 4.83
N GLN A 64 -7.94 -4.23 4.10
CA GLN A 64 -6.56 -4.68 4.22
C GLN A 64 -5.58 -3.56 3.85
N ARG A 65 -5.83 -2.83 2.75
CA ARG A 65 -5.02 -1.67 2.37
C ARG A 65 -4.97 -0.63 3.49
N LEU A 66 -6.09 -0.35 4.17
CA LEU A 66 -6.13 0.56 5.30
C LEU A 66 -5.28 0.06 6.48
N ALA A 67 -5.44 -1.21 6.87
CA ALA A 67 -4.65 -1.80 7.96
C ALA A 67 -3.13 -1.78 7.69
N ILE A 68 -2.75 -2.00 6.43
CA ILE A 68 -1.34 -1.89 6.02
C ILE A 68 -0.85 -0.45 6.11
N LYS A 69 -1.66 0.55 5.70
CA LYS A 69 -1.30 1.97 5.87
C LYS A 69 -1.07 2.33 7.33
N ASP A 70 -1.92 1.86 8.23
CA ASP A 70 -1.76 2.08 9.66
C ASP A 70 -0.43 1.47 10.16
N THR A 71 -0.12 0.24 9.72
CA THR A 71 1.15 -0.43 10.05
C THR A 71 2.37 0.35 9.52
N ILE A 72 2.27 0.90 8.30
CA ILE A 72 3.33 1.73 7.71
C ILE A 72 3.52 3.02 8.52
N ALA A 73 2.42 3.68 8.90
CA ALA A 73 2.44 4.88 9.72
C ALA A 73 3.08 4.63 11.10
N GLU A 74 2.73 3.53 11.76
CA GLU A 74 3.33 3.12 13.04
C GLU A 74 4.84 2.88 12.93
N ALA A 75 5.27 2.20 11.87
CA ALA A 75 6.68 1.96 11.60
C ALA A 75 7.44 3.27 11.32
N LEU A 76 6.83 4.20 10.60
CA LEU A 76 7.40 5.54 10.32
C LEU A 76 7.47 6.41 11.57
N ALA A 77 6.46 6.35 12.45
CA ALA A 77 6.45 7.07 13.72
C ALA A 77 7.48 6.53 14.73
N SER A 78 7.86 5.26 14.60
CA SER A 78 8.82 4.58 15.48
C SER A 78 10.27 4.60 14.96
N ALA A 79 10.50 5.21 13.79
CA ALA A 79 11.76 5.15 13.03
C ALA A 79 12.78 6.21 13.42
#